data_AF-W9GWB7-F1
#
_entry.id   AF-W9GWB7-F1
#
_cell.length_a   1.000
_cell.length_b   1.000
_cell.length_c   1.000
_cell.angle_alpha   90.00
_cell.angle_beta   90.00
_cell.angle_gamma   90.00
#
_symmetry.space_group_name_H-M   'P 1'
#
loop_
_entity.id
_entity.type
_entity.pdbx_description
1 polymer ?
#
loop_
_entity_poly.entity_id
_entity_poly.type
_entity_poly.pdbx_seq_one_letter_code
_entity_poly.pdbx_strand_id
1 'polypeptide(L)'
;MITGPAFSGAYFDGGPGADRMRGGTKSDIYLVDNPRDVIVETYEHRFENGVNPVDTAIWAAPQRGYSISLGQGRTDAVSFGGGAVAVENIERLVFTDGEFRTDSGDVAAQIYRLYGATLDRAPDSGGLKNWLVAVEKGALTLRQAADGLTASPEFQIKYGNVDDGGFVDLMYDNVLHRDPDPEGFNAWVNALANGMSRSELVLGFSESLENVQATRAGVERGLWVGDDQAAMVARLYDTTLDRMPDAEGLTAWTNAVKAGVPLQQAANGFMGSPEFQRKYGALDDTGFVRQLYRNVLDREGDAPGVEAWSDSLRAGNSRDAVVLGFSESVEHQIKLAPYIDDGIWLL
;
A
#
# COMPACT_ATOMS: atom_id res chain seq x y z
N MET A 1 15.85 24.82 -14.92
CA MET A 1 14.37 24.92 -14.94
C MET A 1 13.87 24.27 -16.21
N ILE A 2 13.14 23.18 -16.06
CA ILE A 2 12.54 22.41 -17.16
C ILE A 2 11.03 22.63 -17.08
N THR A 3 10.41 22.96 -18.21
CA THR A 3 8.96 23.25 -18.29
C THR A 3 8.33 22.34 -19.32
N GLY A 4 7.26 21.66 -18.94
CA GLY A 4 6.53 20.75 -19.82
C GLY A 4 5.52 21.47 -20.71
N PRO A 5 4.96 20.76 -21.69
CA PRO A 5 3.84 21.24 -22.49
C PRO A 5 2.59 21.43 -21.61
N ALA A 6 1.90 22.56 -21.78
CA ALA A 6 0.77 22.92 -20.91
C ALA A 6 -0.46 21.98 -20.99
N PHE A 7 -0.61 21.20 -22.08
CA PHE A 7 -1.85 20.47 -22.40
C PHE A 7 -1.65 18.97 -22.70
N SER A 8 -0.47 18.42 -22.44
CA SER A 8 -0.19 16.99 -22.60
C SER A 8 0.70 16.52 -21.46
N GLY A 9 0.52 15.28 -21.01
CA GLY A 9 1.39 14.69 -20.01
C GLY A 9 2.86 14.65 -20.47
N ALA A 10 3.76 14.99 -19.56
CA ALA A 10 5.18 15.09 -19.77
C ALA A 10 5.94 14.15 -18.84
N TYR A 11 7.15 13.81 -19.28
CA TYR A 11 8.11 13.07 -18.48
C TYR A 11 9.31 13.98 -18.23
N PHE A 12 9.59 14.25 -16.96
CA PHE A 12 10.66 15.13 -16.52
C PHE A 12 11.76 14.33 -15.85
N ASP A 13 12.96 14.45 -16.41
CA ASP A 13 14.21 14.00 -15.83
C ASP A 13 15.14 15.23 -15.81
N GLY A 14 15.36 15.79 -14.61
CA GLY A 14 16.27 16.91 -14.38
C GLY A 14 17.74 16.56 -14.66
N GLY A 15 18.06 15.28 -14.56
CA GLY A 15 19.42 14.80 -14.42
C GLY A 15 20.09 15.28 -13.13
N PRO A 16 21.40 15.02 -12.97
CA PRO A 16 22.09 15.33 -11.73
C PRO A 16 22.16 16.84 -11.46
N GLY A 17 21.68 17.27 -10.31
CA GLY A 17 21.77 18.67 -9.90
C GLY A 17 20.55 19.09 -9.12
N ALA A 18 20.52 20.33 -8.63
CA ALA A 18 19.29 20.86 -8.04
C ALA A 18 18.45 21.44 -9.18
N ASP A 19 17.40 20.72 -9.56
CA ASP A 19 16.57 21.07 -10.70
C ASP A 19 15.20 21.60 -10.30
N ARG A 20 14.61 22.40 -11.18
CA ARG A 20 13.23 22.88 -11.01
C ARG A 20 12.42 22.40 -12.20
N MET A 21 11.51 21.48 -11.95
CA MET A 21 10.64 20.86 -12.94
C MET A 21 9.23 21.40 -12.75
N ARG A 22 8.64 21.92 -13.83
CA ARG A 22 7.31 22.53 -13.80
C ARG A 22 6.39 21.91 -14.83
N GLY A 23 5.30 21.34 -14.35
CA GLY A 23 4.28 20.68 -15.13
C GLY A 23 3.18 21.58 -15.64
N GLY A 24 2.24 20.93 -16.32
CA GLY A 24 1.12 21.55 -17.02
C GLY A 24 -0.21 21.34 -16.32
N THR A 25 -1.24 21.03 -17.13
CA THR A 25 -2.61 20.77 -16.66
C THR A 25 -3.03 19.31 -16.81
N LYS A 26 -2.06 18.43 -17.09
CA LYS A 26 -2.24 17.01 -17.42
C LYS A 26 -1.27 16.20 -16.57
N SER A 27 -1.57 14.91 -16.43
CA SER A 27 -0.75 13.95 -15.69
C SER A 27 0.70 13.96 -16.17
N ASP A 28 1.61 14.39 -15.31
CA ASP A 28 3.04 14.47 -15.53
C ASP A 28 3.78 13.46 -14.62
N ILE A 29 4.96 13.02 -15.06
CA ILE A 29 5.86 12.14 -14.31
C ILE A 29 7.18 12.87 -14.07
N TYR A 30 7.64 12.87 -12.83
CA TYR A 30 8.88 13.48 -12.37
C TYR A 30 9.81 12.44 -11.80
N LEU A 31 11.01 12.33 -12.36
CA LEU A 31 12.10 11.61 -11.72
C LEU A 31 12.82 12.55 -10.75
N VAL A 32 12.94 12.11 -9.49
CA VAL A 32 13.65 12.84 -8.46
C VAL A 32 14.95 12.12 -8.15
N ASP A 33 16.07 12.74 -8.51
CA ASP A 33 17.41 12.20 -8.30
C ASP A 33 18.25 13.06 -7.34
N ASN A 34 17.80 14.27 -7.01
CA ASN A 34 18.48 15.18 -6.13
C ASN A 34 17.60 15.65 -4.96
N PRO A 35 18.12 15.67 -3.73
CA PRO A 35 17.37 16.13 -2.55
C PRO A 35 17.08 17.64 -2.54
N ARG A 36 17.50 18.40 -3.57
CA ARG A 36 17.21 19.83 -3.74
C ARG A 36 16.38 20.12 -4.99
N ASP A 37 15.82 19.09 -5.61
CA ASP A 37 14.85 19.28 -6.69
C ASP A 37 13.60 20.01 -6.19
N VAL A 38 12.95 20.71 -7.11
CA VAL A 38 11.67 21.37 -6.85
C VAL A 38 10.71 21.03 -7.98
N ILE A 39 9.61 20.38 -7.61
CA ILE A 39 8.51 20.04 -8.50
C ILE A 39 7.38 21.03 -8.26
N VAL A 40 6.90 21.65 -9.33
CA VAL A 40 5.76 22.57 -9.29
C VAL A 40 4.74 22.21 -10.34
N GLU A 41 3.57 21.76 -9.88
CA GLU A 41 2.42 21.59 -10.76
C GLU A 41 1.53 22.83 -10.82
N THR A 42 0.94 23.04 -12.00
CA THR A 42 0.08 24.22 -12.25
C THR A 42 -1.40 23.90 -12.21
N TYR A 43 -1.76 22.61 -12.23
CA TYR A 43 -3.14 22.20 -12.05
C TYR A 43 -3.54 22.30 -10.58
N GLU A 44 -4.46 23.21 -10.29
CA GLU A 44 -5.16 23.19 -9.02
C GLU A 44 -6.37 22.27 -9.13
N HIS A 45 -6.34 21.19 -8.36
CA HIS A 45 -7.41 20.20 -8.28
C HIS A 45 -8.79 20.86 -8.10
N ARG A 46 -9.71 20.60 -9.02
CA ARG A 46 -11.11 21.05 -8.90
C ARG A 46 -11.89 19.93 -8.22
N PHE A 47 -12.47 20.22 -7.06
CA PHE A 47 -13.19 19.26 -6.21
C PHE A 47 -14.58 18.88 -6.77
N GLU A 48 -14.75 18.93 -8.09
CA GLU A 48 -16.00 18.67 -8.80
C GLU A 48 -15.86 17.38 -9.60
N ASN A 49 -16.48 16.29 -9.12
CA ASN A 49 -16.78 14.99 -9.78
C ASN A 49 -16.25 14.78 -11.21
N GLY A 50 -14.93 14.83 -11.38
CA GLY A 50 -14.24 14.76 -12.66
C GLY A 50 -12.91 14.07 -12.48
N VAL A 51 -12.40 13.48 -13.55
CA VAL A 51 -11.07 12.85 -13.54
C VAL A 51 -10.03 13.96 -13.47
N ASN A 52 -9.39 14.09 -12.31
CA ASN A 52 -8.25 14.98 -12.16
C ASN A 52 -7.02 14.33 -12.80
N PRO A 53 -6.10 15.12 -13.39
CA PRO A 53 -4.78 14.62 -13.69
C PRO A 53 -4.14 14.06 -12.42
N VAL A 54 -3.28 13.08 -12.62
CA VAL A 54 -2.55 12.40 -11.56
C VAL A 54 -1.09 12.63 -11.85
N ASP A 55 -0.50 13.54 -11.09
CA ASP A 55 0.90 13.87 -11.21
C ASP A 55 1.72 12.97 -10.27
N THR A 56 2.84 12.47 -10.77
CA THR A 56 3.61 11.41 -10.10
C THR A 56 5.07 11.80 -9.94
N ALA A 57 5.55 11.85 -8.70
CA ALA A 57 6.97 11.98 -8.39
C ALA A 57 7.55 10.62 -8.00
N ILE A 58 8.70 10.26 -8.57
CA ILE A 58 9.32 8.93 -8.41
C ILE A 58 10.71 9.06 -7.81
N TRP A 59 10.95 8.35 -6.72
CA TRP A 59 12.26 8.16 -6.09
C TRP A 59 12.76 6.74 -6.32
N ALA A 60 14.02 6.61 -6.77
CA ALA A 60 14.68 5.33 -6.99
C ALA A 60 15.25 4.72 -5.70
N ALA A 61 14.51 4.81 -4.59
CA ALA A 61 14.89 4.22 -3.30
C ALA A 61 13.64 3.91 -2.44
N PRO A 62 13.79 3.14 -1.35
CA PRO A 62 12.68 2.80 -0.46
C PRO A 62 12.22 3.99 0.38
N GLN A 63 10.94 4.02 0.72
CA GLN A 63 10.26 5.12 1.40
C GLN A 63 10.88 5.45 2.77
N ARG A 64 11.27 4.43 3.56
CA ARG A 64 11.89 4.65 4.88
C ARG A 64 13.28 5.29 4.84
N GLY A 65 13.86 5.43 3.66
CA GLY A 65 15.02 6.31 3.46
C GLY A 65 14.68 7.79 3.65
N TYR A 66 13.42 8.19 3.61
CA TYR A 66 12.99 9.58 3.54
C TYR A 66 12.20 10.02 4.77
N SER A 67 12.31 11.31 5.09
CA SER A 67 11.35 11.99 5.97
C SER A 67 10.32 12.70 5.09
N ILE A 68 9.05 12.36 5.28
CA ILE A 68 7.96 12.83 4.42
C ILE A 68 7.06 13.73 5.26
N SER A 69 6.87 14.96 4.80
CA SER A 69 5.93 15.91 5.36
C SER A 69 4.88 16.23 4.32
N LEU A 70 3.69 15.65 4.46
CA LEU A 70 2.55 15.92 3.60
C LEU A 70 1.68 16.99 4.25
N GLY A 71 1.60 18.15 3.61
CA GLY A 71 1.09 19.39 4.20
C GLY A 71 -0.33 19.74 3.75
N GLN A 72 -1.14 20.27 4.67
CA GLN A 72 -2.38 20.95 4.28
C GLN A 72 -2.04 22.18 3.43
N GLY A 73 -2.45 22.17 2.16
CA GLY A 73 -2.05 23.19 1.18
C GLY A 73 -1.10 22.69 0.10
N ARG A 74 -0.79 21.38 0.06
CA ARG A 74 -0.06 20.71 -1.03
C ARG A 74 1.33 21.27 -1.30
N THR A 75 1.98 21.81 -0.28
CA THR A 75 3.43 21.99 -0.27
C THR A 75 3.99 20.82 0.54
N ASP A 76 4.20 19.73 -0.16
CA ASP A 76 4.76 18.53 0.41
C ASP A 76 6.29 18.62 0.37
N ALA A 77 6.93 18.01 1.35
CA ALA A 77 8.38 17.95 1.40
C ALA A 77 8.82 16.51 1.61
N VAL A 78 9.62 16.01 0.66
CA VAL A 78 10.31 14.72 0.78
C VAL A 78 11.76 15.01 1.04
N SER A 79 12.21 14.73 2.27
CA SER A 79 13.54 15.10 2.76
C SER A 79 14.46 13.90 2.87
N PHE A 80 15.69 14.04 2.38
CA PHE A 80 16.77 13.07 2.52
C PHE A 80 18.14 13.75 2.50
N GLY A 81 19.12 13.19 3.22
CA GLY A 81 20.52 13.63 3.16
C GLY A 81 20.77 15.11 3.55
N GLY A 82 19.89 15.73 4.33
CA GLY A 82 19.97 17.14 4.73
C GLY A 82 19.43 18.16 3.70
N GLY A 83 18.78 17.69 2.63
CA GLY A 83 17.95 18.49 1.72
C GLY A 83 16.48 18.11 1.80
N ALA A 84 15.63 18.94 1.21
CA ALA A 84 14.19 18.69 1.07
C ALA A 84 13.77 19.01 -0.36
N VAL A 85 13.16 18.04 -1.02
CA VAL A 85 12.50 18.22 -2.30
C VAL A 85 11.17 18.88 -2.02
N ALA A 86 10.96 20.08 -2.56
CA ALA A 86 9.67 20.75 -2.49
C ALA A 86 8.77 20.18 -3.60
N VAL A 87 7.63 19.64 -3.19
CA VAL A 87 6.68 18.97 -4.06
C VAL A 87 5.35 19.70 -3.95
N GLU A 88 4.98 20.42 -5.01
CA GLU A 88 3.74 21.19 -5.03
C GLU A 88 2.69 20.52 -5.93
N ASN A 89 1.52 20.21 -5.35
CA ASN A 89 0.36 19.59 -6.04
C ASN A 89 0.70 18.26 -6.76
N ILE A 90 1.25 17.28 -6.05
CA ILE A 90 1.49 15.92 -6.58
C ILE A 90 0.57 14.92 -5.89
N GLU A 91 -0.14 14.11 -6.68
CA GLU A 91 -1.10 13.12 -6.19
C GLU A 91 -0.45 11.78 -5.82
N ARG A 92 0.70 11.45 -6.43
CA ARG A 92 1.41 10.18 -6.20
C ARG A 92 2.89 10.38 -5.94
N LEU A 93 3.35 9.88 -4.78
CA LEU A 93 4.76 9.82 -4.44
C LEU A 93 5.19 8.36 -4.44
N VAL A 94 5.93 7.96 -5.46
CA VAL A 94 6.30 6.56 -5.72
C VAL A 94 7.74 6.30 -5.26
N PHE A 95 7.90 5.25 -4.48
CA PHE A 95 9.17 4.71 -4.01
C PHE A 95 9.35 3.29 -4.55
N THR A 96 10.51 2.70 -4.33
CA THR A 96 10.76 1.33 -4.84
C THR A 96 9.87 0.28 -4.15
N ASP A 97 9.46 0.55 -2.91
CA ASP A 97 8.70 -0.34 -2.02
C ASP A 97 7.22 0.03 -1.83
N GLY A 98 6.72 1.03 -2.55
CA GLY A 98 5.31 1.41 -2.51
C GLY A 98 5.08 2.85 -2.93
N GLU A 99 3.88 3.36 -2.70
CA GLU A 99 3.51 4.73 -3.03
C GLU A 99 2.62 5.37 -1.96
N PHE A 100 2.72 6.69 -1.80
CA PHE A 100 1.68 7.48 -1.16
C PHE A 100 0.70 7.99 -2.19
N ARG A 101 -0.58 7.91 -1.85
CA ARG A 101 -1.68 8.52 -2.60
C ARG A 101 -2.31 9.63 -1.77
N THR A 102 -2.36 10.83 -2.32
CA THR A 102 -2.82 12.04 -1.61
C THR A 102 -4.10 12.63 -2.19
N ASP A 103 -4.53 12.16 -3.37
CA ASP A 103 -5.76 12.62 -3.99
C ASP A 103 -7.02 12.11 -3.27
N SER A 104 -7.86 13.05 -2.83
CA SER A 104 -9.16 12.77 -2.20
C SER A 104 -10.19 12.15 -3.15
N GLY A 105 -9.98 12.25 -4.46
CA GLY A 105 -10.76 11.60 -5.51
C GLY A 105 -10.25 10.21 -5.91
N ASP A 106 -9.06 9.80 -5.48
CA ASP A 106 -8.48 8.49 -5.82
C ASP A 106 -9.33 7.33 -5.25
N VAL A 107 -9.27 6.18 -5.91
CA VAL A 107 -9.93 4.96 -5.44
C VAL A 107 -9.50 4.60 -4.01
N ALA A 108 -8.24 4.83 -3.64
CA ALA A 108 -7.75 4.60 -2.28
C ALA A 108 -8.48 5.49 -1.25
N ALA A 109 -8.78 6.74 -1.61
CA ALA A 109 -9.55 7.65 -0.77
C ALA A 109 -11.02 7.22 -0.64
N GLN A 110 -11.60 6.70 -1.73
CA GLN A 110 -12.95 6.13 -1.72
C GLN A 110 -13.02 4.89 -0.82
N ILE A 111 -12.06 3.96 -0.94
CA ILE A 111 -11.95 2.80 -0.04
C ILE A 111 -11.75 3.25 1.42
N TYR A 112 -10.89 4.24 1.67
CA TYR A 112 -10.71 4.81 3.02
C TYR A 112 -12.06 5.30 3.60
N ARG A 113 -12.86 6.00 2.80
CA ARG A 113 -14.20 6.46 3.21
C ARG A 113 -15.20 5.32 3.35
N LEU A 114 -15.12 4.26 2.55
CA LEU A 114 -15.94 3.06 2.77
C LEU A 114 -15.67 2.45 4.14
N TYR A 115 -14.39 2.31 4.53
CA TYR A 115 -14.04 1.82 5.87
C TYR A 115 -14.61 2.71 6.98
N GLY A 116 -14.50 4.03 6.83
CA GLY A 116 -15.14 4.97 7.77
C GLY A 116 -16.65 4.77 7.84
N ALA A 117 -17.32 4.73 6.69
CA ALA A 117 -18.78 4.58 6.63
C ALA A 117 -19.27 3.24 7.20
N THR A 118 -18.59 2.13 6.90
CA THR A 118 -19.08 0.80 7.28
C THR A 118 -18.54 0.33 8.63
N LEU A 119 -17.31 0.70 9.00
CA LEU A 119 -16.63 0.15 10.18
C LEU A 119 -16.21 1.23 11.19
N ASP A 120 -16.39 2.52 10.88
CA ASP A 120 -16.03 3.65 11.74
C ASP A 120 -14.58 3.55 12.24
N ARG A 121 -13.68 3.32 11.27
CA ARG A 121 -12.22 3.37 11.43
C ARG A 121 -11.55 3.56 10.09
N ALA A 122 -10.28 3.95 10.11
CA ALA A 122 -9.42 3.87 8.93
C ALA A 122 -9.08 2.40 8.58
N PRO A 123 -8.82 2.09 7.30
CA PRO A 123 -8.29 0.79 6.91
C PRO A 123 -6.86 0.61 7.43
N ASP A 124 -6.48 -0.63 7.71
CA ASP A 124 -5.07 -1.04 7.74
C ASP A 124 -4.49 -1.08 6.32
N SER A 125 -3.16 -1.03 6.19
CA SER A 125 -2.47 -0.95 4.89
C SER A 125 -2.74 -2.16 3.99
N GLY A 126 -2.82 -3.37 4.57
CA GLY A 126 -3.18 -4.59 3.84
C GLY A 126 -4.62 -4.56 3.32
N GLY A 127 -5.58 -4.21 4.19
CA GLY A 127 -6.99 -4.07 3.85
C GLY A 127 -7.22 -3.04 2.74
N LEU A 128 -6.65 -1.83 2.89
CA LEU A 128 -6.71 -0.78 1.88
C LEU A 128 -6.22 -1.29 0.52
N LYS A 129 -5.01 -1.85 0.48
CA LYS A 129 -4.38 -2.33 -0.76
C LYS A 129 -5.21 -3.42 -1.44
N ASN A 130 -5.74 -4.37 -0.68
CA ASN A 130 -6.50 -5.49 -1.25
C ASN A 130 -7.76 -5.01 -1.98
N TRP A 131 -8.55 -4.13 -1.35
CA TRP A 131 -9.73 -3.55 -2.00
C TRP A 131 -9.34 -2.64 -3.16
N LEU A 132 -8.32 -1.80 -2.98
CA LEU A 132 -7.82 -0.89 -4.00
C LEU A 132 -7.44 -1.66 -5.29
N VAL A 133 -6.58 -2.67 -5.16
CA VAL A 133 -6.10 -3.45 -6.31
C VAL A 133 -7.24 -4.19 -6.99
N ALA A 134 -8.20 -4.74 -6.23
CA ALA A 134 -9.36 -5.41 -6.79
C ALA A 134 -10.26 -4.44 -7.59
N VAL A 135 -10.44 -3.21 -7.10
CA VAL A 135 -11.24 -2.19 -7.79
C VAL A 135 -10.50 -1.62 -9.01
N GLU A 136 -9.23 -1.26 -8.88
CA GLU A 136 -8.44 -0.70 -10.00
C GLU A 136 -8.25 -1.70 -11.15
N LYS A 137 -8.15 -3.01 -10.85
CA LYS A 137 -8.08 -4.07 -11.88
C LYS A 137 -9.45 -4.43 -12.45
N GLY A 138 -10.54 -3.79 -12.01
CA GLY A 138 -11.90 -4.08 -12.45
C GLY A 138 -12.43 -5.44 -12.00
N ALA A 139 -11.77 -6.11 -11.05
CA ALA A 139 -12.25 -7.36 -10.47
C ALA A 139 -13.46 -7.14 -9.56
N LEU A 140 -13.53 -5.97 -8.93
CA LEU A 140 -14.66 -5.51 -8.11
C LEU A 140 -15.04 -4.07 -8.48
N THR A 141 -16.28 -3.73 -8.23
CA THR A 141 -16.76 -2.34 -8.18
C THR A 141 -16.69 -1.80 -6.75
N LEU A 142 -16.72 -0.48 -6.57
CA LEU A 142 -16.85 0.14 -5.23
C LEU A 142 -18.09 -0.35 -4.48
N ARG A 143 -19.19 -0.61 -5.21
CA ARG A 143 -20.41 -1.18 -4.63
C ARG A 143 -20.17 -2.56 -4.04
N GLN A 144 -19.46 -3.42 -4.76
CA GLN A 144 -19.08 -4.74 -4.26
C GLN A 144 -18.07 -4.67 -3.11
N ALA A 145 -17.21 -3.65 -3.07
CA ALA A 145 -16.37 -3.40 -1.90
C ALA A 145 -17.21 -3.02 -0.67
N ALA A 146 -18.20 -2.14 -0.83
CA ALA A 146 -19.14 -1.78 0.24
C ALA A 146 -19.97 -2.99 0.72
N ASP A 147 -20.45 -3.84 -0.21
CA ASP A 147 -21.12 -5.11 0.13
C ASP A 147 -20.18 -6.01 0.94
N GLY A 148 -18.92 -6.13 0.52
CA GLY A 148 -17.92 -6.95 1.21
C GLY A 148 -17.61 -6.47 2.64
N LEU A 149 -17.50 -5.15 2.84
CA LEU A 149 -17.27 -4.57 4.16
C LEU A 149 -18.47 -4.73 5.09
N THR A 150 -19.70 -4.52 4.60
CA THR A 150 -20.93 -4.71 5.38
C THR A 150 -21.23 -6.19 5.69
N ALA A 151 -20.83 -7.10 4.80
CA ALA A 151 -20.93 -8.55 5.03
C ALA A 151 -19.75 -9.12 5.85
N SER A 152 -18.75 -8.31 6.17
CA SER A 152 -17.54 -8.78 6.85
C SER A 152 -17.84 -9.29 8.27
N PRO A 153 -17.09 -10.30 8.77
CA PRO A 153 -17.19 -10.71 10.17
C PRO A 153 -17.01 -9.54 11.14
N GLU A 154 -16.16 -8.57 10.81
CA GLU A 154 -15.93 -7.38 11.64
C GLU A 154 -17.19 -6.52 11.77
N PHE A 155 -17.89 -6.22 10.66
CA PHE A 155 -19.15 -5.48 10.70
C PHE A 155 -20.20 -6.22 11.53
N GLN A 156 -20.33 -7.53 11.30
CA GLN A 156 -21.32 -8.37 12.00
C GLN A 156 -21.00 -8.50 13.50
N ILE A 157 -19.72 -8.51 13.90
CA ILE A 157 -19.31 -8.48 15.30
C ILE A 157 -19.57 -7.11 15.93
N LYS A 158 -19.28 -6.01 15.21
CA LYS A 158 -19.41 -4.64 15.73
C LYS A 158 -20.89 -4.23 15.89
N TYR A 159 -21.73 -4.54 14.91
CA TYR A 159 -23.11 -4.02 14.84
C TYR A 159 -24.20 -5.10 14.89
N GLY A 160 -23.87 -6.36 14.60
CA GLY A 160 -24.85 -7.43 14.52
C GLY A 160 -25.80 -7.30 13.33
N ASN A 161 -26.97 -7.94 13.45
CA ASN A 161 -28.01 -7.85 12.43
C ASN A 161 -28.85 -6.58 12.66
N VAL A 162 -28.59 -5.56 11.85
CA VAL A 162 -29.33 -4.28 11.87
C VAL A 162 -30.41 -4.27 10.79
N ASP A 163 -31.61 -3.84 11.15
CA ASP A 163 -32.68 -3.58 10.18
C ASP A 163 -32.38 -2.29 9.38
N ASP A 164 -33.25 -1.93 8.44
CA ASP A 164 -32.99 -0.79 7.55
C ASP A 164 -32.98 0.55 8.29
N GLY A 165 -33.82 0.71 9.32
CA GLY A 165 -33.80 1.89 10.17
C GLY A 165 -32.48 2.03 10.92
N GLY A 166 -32.07 0.96 11.63
CA GLY A 166 -30.80 0.95 12.35
C GLY A 166 -29.59 1.09 11.42
N PHE A 167 -29.65 0.56 10.19
CA PHE A 167 -28.59 0.74 9.21
C PHE A 167 -28.46 2.20 8.75
N VAL A 168 -29.58 2.93 8.58
CA VAL A 168 -29.56 4.36 8.28
C VAL A 168 -28.96 5.14 9.45
N ASP A 169 -29.38 4.88 10.69
CA ASP A 169 -28.82 5.52 11.88
C ASP A 169 -27.29 5.34 11.94
N LEU A 170 -26.79 4.13 11.67
CA LEU A 170 -25.35 3.85 11.64
C LEU A 170 -24.60 4.67 10.60
N MET A 171 -25.18 4.92 9.42
CA MET A 171 -24.50 5.73 8.41
C MET A 171 -24.43 7.20 8.82
N TYR A 172 -25.45 7.72 9.48
CA TYR A 172 -25.41 9.07 10.05
C TYR A 172 -24.36 9.17 11.18
N ASP A 173 -24.29 8.17 12.06
CA ASP A 173 -23.31 8.16 13.16
C ASP A 173 -21.86 8.01 12.66
N ASN A 174 -21.61 7.00 11.82
CA ASN A 174 -20.26 6.69 11.33
C ASN A 174 -19.70 7.78 10.39
N VAL A 175 -20.55 8.42 9.59
CA VAL A 175 -20.10 9.35 8.52
C VAL A 175 -20.26 10.81 8.91
N LEU A 176 -21.37 11.16 9.54
CA LEU A 176 -21.72 12.55 9.85
C LEU A 176 -21.57 12.87 11.34
N HIS A 177 -21.36 11.86 12.19
CA HIS A 177 -21.20 11.99 13.64
C HIS A 177 -22.32 12.78 14.30
N ARG A 178 -23.56 12.53 13.85
CA ARG A 178 -24.78 13.18 14.35
C ARG A 178 -26.00 12.29 14.12
N ASP A 179 -27.06 12.57 14.87
CA ASP A 179 -28.36 11.97 14.61
C ASP A 179 -28.93 12.46 13.26
N PRO A 180 -29.70 11.60 12.55
CA PRO A 180 -30.44 12.03 11.38
C PRO A 180 -31.56 13.00 11.74
N ASP A 181 -31.84 13.95 10.84
CA ASP A 181 -33.12 14.64 10.89
C ASP A 181 -34.26 13.71 10.45
N PRO A 182 -35.50 13.91 10.92
CA PRO A 182 -36.61 13.01 10.62
C PRO A 182 -36.93 12.90 9.13
N GLU A 183 -36.71 13.95 8.33
CA GLU A 183 -37.00 13.92 6.90
C GLU A 183 -35.96 13.08 6.15
N GLY A 184 -34.68 13.33 6.41
CA GLY A 184 -33.56 12.58 5.85
C GLY A 184 -33.61 11.10 6.21
N PHE A 185 -33.87 10.75 7.48
CA PHE A 185 -34.05 9.37 7.90
C PHE A 185 -35.13 8.65 7.10
N ASN A 186 -36.34 9.23 7.06
CA ASN A 186 -37.47 8.64 6.37
C ASN A 186 -37.23 8.53 4.86
N ALA A 187 -36.53 9.48 4.26
CA ALA A 187 -36.17 9.42 2.84
C ALA A 187 -35.31 8.20 2.52
N TRP A 188 -34.27 7.94 3.32
CA TRP A 188 -33.37 6.79 3.13
C TRP A 188 -34.07 5.46 3.38
N VAL A 189 -34.83 5.35 4.47
CA VAL A 189 -35.61 4.12 4.78
C VAL A 189 -36.60 3.83 3.66
N ASN A 190 -37.30 4.84 3.14
CA ASN A 190 -38.19 4.66 1.99
C ASN A 190 -37.42 4.27 0.73
N ALA A 191 -36.21 4.80 0.48
CA ALA A 191 -35.41 4.41 -0.67
C ALA A 191 -35.02 2.92 -0.61
N LEU A 192 -34.58 2.43 0.56
CA LEU A 192 -34.30 1.01 0.80
C LEU A 192 -35.54 0.14 0.56
N ALA A 193 -36.69 0.55 1.12
CA ALA A 193 -37.96 -0.14 0.92
C ALA A 193 -38.41 -0.19 -0.56
N ASN A 194 -37.97 0.77 -1.39
CA ASN A 194 -38.24 0.84 -2.82
C ASN A 194 -37.13 0.21 -3.69
N GLY A 195 -36.20 -0.55 -3.09
CA GLY A 195 -35.23 -1.38 -3.81
C GLY A 195 -33.84 -0.77 -3.99
N MET A 196 -33.53 0.37 -3.36
CA MET A 196 -32.15 0.81 -3.20
C MET A 196 -31.39 -0.24 -2.38
N SER A 197 -30.18 -0.60 -2.81
CA SER A 197 -29.31 -1.49 -2.05
C SER A 197 -28.62 -0.77 -0.89
N ARG A 198 -28.27 -1.50 0.17
CA ARG A 198 -27.47 -0.95 1.29
C ARG A 198 -26.11 -0.44 0.84
N SER A 199 -25.47 -1.05 -0.16
CA SER A 199 -24.21 -0.55 -0.72
C SER A 199 -24.38 0.73 -1.53
N GLU A 200 -25.51 0.94 -2.21
CA GLU A 200 -25.83 2.24 -2.81
C GLU A 200 -26.02 3.33 -1.75
N LEU A 201 -26.64 2.99 -0.62
CA LEU A 201 -26.76 3.91 0.51
C LEU A 201 -25.39 4.23 1.12
N VAL A 202 -24.56 3.22 1.39
CA VAL A 202 -23.17 3.40 1.89
C VAL A 202 -22.39 4.34 0.97
N LEU A 203 -22.43 4.13 -0.35
CA LEU A 203 -21.75 5.00 -1.31
C LEU A 203 -22.31 6.43 -1.30
N GLY A 204 -23.62 6.59 -1.11
CA GLY A 204 -24.27 7.90 -1.00
C GLY A 204 -23.76 8.71 0.19
N PHE A 205 -23.55 8.07 1.34
CA PHE A 205 -22.95 8.71 2.51
C PHE A 205 -21.44 8.89 2.36
N SER A 206 -20.72 7.83 1.95
CA SER A 206 -19.26 7.83 1.89
C SER A 206 -18.75 8.89 0.89
N GLU A 207 -19.41 9.03 -0.25
CA GLU A 207 -19.03 9.98 -1.30
C GLU A 207 -19.83 11.29 -1.26
N SER A 208 -20.57 11.53 -0.18
CA SER A 208 -21.19 12.83 0.05
C SER A 208 -20.12 13.93 0.11
N LEU A 209 -20.45 15.13 -0.38
CA LEU A 209 -19.53 16.27 -0.35
C LEU A 209 -19.05 16.57 1.09
N GLU A 210 -19.93 16.41 2.07
CA GLU A 210 -19.64 16.59 3.49
C GLU A 210 -18.57 15.59 3.97
N ASN A 211 -18.71 14.30 3.67
CA ASN A 211 -17.74 13.29 4.10
C ASN A 211 -16.40 13.39 3.36
N VAL A 212 -16.43 13.69 2.05
CA VAL A 212 -15.22 13.95 1.28
C VAL A 212 -14.44 15.13 1.89
N GLN A 213 -15.13 16.20 2.27
CA GLN A 213 -14.50 17.34 2.95
C GLN A 213 -13.98 16.98 4.35
N ALA A 214 -14.74 16.21 5.13
CA ALA A 214 -14.36 15.82 6.48
C ALA A 214 -13.11 14.92 6.50
N THR A 215 -12.99 14.02 5.54
CA THR A 215 -11.87 13.04 5.47
C THR A 215 -10.66 13.54 4.68
N ARG A 216 -10.79 14.64 3.94
CA ARG A 216 -9.74 15.23 3.11
C ARG A 216 -8.41 15.38 3.83
N ALA A 217 -8.42 15.95 5.03
CA ALA A 217 -7.21 16.15 5.82
C ALA A 217 -6.52 14.83 6.21
N GLY A 218 -7.28 13.73 6.35
CA GLY A 218 -6.72 12.40 6.58
C GLY A 218 -6.07 11.83 5.32
N VAL A 219 -6.76 11.93 4.18
CA VAL A 219 -6.26 11.41 2.89
C VAL A 219 -5.06 12.19 2.37
N GLU A 220 -5.08 13.53 2.44
CA GLU A 220 -3.99 14.38 1.96
C GLU A 220 -2.72 14.26 2.83
N ARG A 221 -2.79 13.61 4.01
CA ARG A 221 -1.59 13.19 4.76
C ARG A 221 -0.92 11.94 4.17
N GLY A 222 -1.44 11.40 3.09
CA GLY A 222 -0.92 10.25 2.35
C GLY A 222 -1.48 8.92 2.83
N LEU A 223 -2.12 8.21 1.91
CA LEU A 223 -2.46 6.80 2.07
C LEU A 223 -1.32 5.95 1.50
N TRP A 224 -0.63 5.21 2.37
CA TRP A 224 0.45 4.31 1.95
C TRP A 224 -0.11 3.03 1.30
N VAL A 225 0.45 2.68 0.15
CA VAL A 225 0.16 1.45 -0.58
C VAL A 225 1.48 0.73 -0.86
N GLY A 226 1.80 -0.27 -0.04
CA GLY A 226 3.05 -1.02 -0.15
C GLY A 226 3.11 -1.98 -1.34
N ASP A 227 4.29 -2.14 -1.93
CA ASP A 227 4.54 -3.00 -3.09
C ASP A 227 4.73 -4.48 -2.67
N ASP A 228 3.93 -5.37 -3.26
CA ASP A 228 3.97 -6.80 -2.93
C ASP A 228 5.31 -7.46 -3.27
N GLN A 229 5.96 -7.05 -4.36
CA GLN A 229 7.23 -7.63 -4.78
C GLN A 229 8.36 -7.16 -3.86
N ALA A 230 8.35 -5.91 -3.43
CA ALA A 230 9.27 -5.41 -2.40
C ALA A 230 9.07 -6.12 -1.07
N ALA A 231 7.82 -6.34 -0.65
CA ALA A 231 7.49 -7.09 0.56
C ALA A 231 8.00 -8.54 0.49
N MET A 232 7.83 -9.22 -0.65
CA MET A 232 8.39 -10.56 -0.89
C MET A 232 9.92 -10.55 -0.82
N VAL A 233 10.58 -9.55 -1.42
CA VAL A 233 12.04 -9.40 -1.34
C VAL A 233 12.50 -9.21 0.10
N ALA A 234 11.84 -8.35 0.89
CA ALA A 234 12.17 -8.17 2.31
C ALA A 234 12.01 -9.47 3.12
N ARG A 235 10.97 -10.26 2.85
CA ARG A 235 10.81 -11.60 3.45
C ARG A 235 11.91 -12.58 3.02
N LEU A 236 12.43 -12.49 1.78
CA LEU A 236 13.58 -13.30 1.37
C LEU A 236 14.86 -12.93 2.13
N TYR A 237 15.08 -11.63 2.37
CA TYR A 237 16.18 -11.17 3.22
C TYR A 237 16.10 -11.79 4.63
N ASP A 238 14.94 -11.71 5.30
CA ASP A 238 14.77 -12.31 6.62
C ASP A 238 14.91 -13.83 6.59
N THR A 239 14.22 -14.49 5.66
CA THR A 239 14.23 -15.95 5.54
C THR A 239 15.63 -16.52 5.33
N THR A 240 16.44 -15.86 4.50
CA THR A 240 17.75 -16.39 4.11
C THR A 240 18.90 -15.81 4.91
N LEU A 241 18.84 -14.54 5.33
CA LEU A 241 19.93 -13.83 5.98
C LEU A 241 19.63 -13.41 7.41
N ASP A 242 18.38 -13.56 7.89
CA ASP A 242 17.95 -13.23 9.26
C ASP A 242 18.30 -11.78 9.60
N ARG A 243 17.82 -10.89 8.72
CA ARG A 243 17.86 -9.43 8.83
C ARG A 243 16.92 -8.79 7.80
N MET A 244 16.53 -7.55 8.07
CA MET A 244 15.92 -6.67 7.07
C MET A 244 16.94 -6.24 5.98
N PRO A 245 16.46 -5.84 4.80
CA PRO A 245 17.33 -5.40 3.71
C PRO A 245 17.99 -4.06 4.01
N ASP A 246 19.14 -3.82 3.39
CA ASP A 246 19.65 -2.46 3.19
C ASP A 246 18.94 -1.79 2.00
N ALA A 247 19.02 -0.44 1.89
CA ALA A 247 18.29 0.32 0.88
C ALA A 247 18.65 -0.09 -0.56
N GLU A 248 19.95 -0.20 -0.86
CA GLU A 248 20.46 -0.53 -2.20
C GLU A 248 20.03 -1.94 -2.61
N GLY A 249 20.19 -2.90 -1.70
CA GLY A 249 19.80 -4.28 -1.90
C GLY A 249 18.30 -4.47 -2.11
N LEU A 250 17.46 -3.80 -1.30
CA LEU A 250 16.01 -3.80 -1.49
C LEU A 250 15.63 -3.28 -2.87
N THR A 251 16.17 -2.13 -3.26
CA THR A 251 15.92 -1.53 -4.58
C THR A 251 16.36 -2.46 -5.71
N ALA A 252 17.59 -3.00 -5.65
CA ALA A 252 18.14 -3.85 -6.70
C ALA A 252 17.30 -5.12 -6.92
N TRP A 253 16.99 -5.85 -5.84
CA TRP A 253 16.20 -7.08 -5.94
C TRP A 253 14.75 -6.83 -6.31
N THR A 254 14.12 -5.77 -5.78
CA THR A 254 12.76 -5.39 -6.15
C THR A 254 12.66 -5.07 -7.64
N ASN A 255 13.61 -4.29 -8.18
CA ASN A 255 13.66 -3.97 -9.60
C ASN A 255 13.91 -5.22 -10.46
N ALA A 256 14.76 -6.15 -10.02
CA ALA A 256 14.98 -7.41 -10.71
C ALA A 256 13.70 -8.26 -10.79
N VAL A 257 12.96 -8.38 -9.68
CA VAL A 257 11.69 -9.12 -9.63
C VAL A 257 10.61 -8.43 -10.47
N LYS A 258 10.52 -7.09 -10.43
CA LYS A 258 9.66 -6.28 -11.31
C LYS A 258 9.99 -6.48 -12.79
N ALA A 259 11.27 -6.66 -13.12
CA ALA A 259 11.75 -6.97 -14.47
C ALA A 259 11.52 -8.43 -14.90
N GLY A 260 10.89 -9.26 -14.06
CA GLY A 260 10.49 -10.63 -14.38
C GLY A 260 11.46 -11.71 -13.90
N VAL A 261 12.45 -11.38 -13.07
CA VAL A 261 13.26 -12.40 -12.37
C VAL A 261 12.35 -13.19 -11.43
N PRO A 262 12.25 -14.52 -11.56
CA PRO A 262 11.42 -15.33 -10.66
C PRO A 262 11.92 -15.27 -9.22
N LEU A 263 11.01 -15.28 -8.24
CA LEU A 263 11.38 -15.28 -6.82
C LEU A 263 12.25 -16.49 -6.43
N GLN A 264 12.09 -17.64 -7.09
CA GLN A 264 12.97 -18.80 -6.90
C GLN A 264 14.42 -18.49 -7.31
N GLN A 265 14.61 -17.74 -8.39
CA GLN A 265 15.93 -17.31 -8.83
C GLN A 265 16.52 -16.29 -7.86
N ALA A 266 15.70 -15.36 -7.34
CA ALA A 266 16.12 -14.44 -6.29
C ALA A 266 16.56 -15.20 -5.02
N ALA A 267 15.75 -16.13 -4.52
CA ALA A 267 16.07 -17.00 -3.38
C ALA A 267 17.41 -17.75 -3.56
N ASN A 268 17.65 -18.29 -4.76
CA ASN A 268 18.94 -18.90 -5.11
C ASN A 268 20.11 -17.89 -5.06
N GLY A 269 19.88 -16.65 -5.50
CA GLY A 269 20.85 -15.57 -5.38
C GLY A 269 21.21 -15.25 -3.92
N PHE A 270 20.22 -15.18 -3.03
CA PHE A 270 20.43 -14.98 -1.60
C PHE A 270 21.22 -16.14 -0.97
N MET A 271 20.82 -17.39 -1.20
CA MET A 271 21.53 -18.56 -0.68
C MET A 271 22.95 -18.68 -1.24
N GLY A 272 23.16 -18.29 -2.51
CA GLY A 272 24.47 -18.27 -3.15
C GLY A 272 25.35 -17.08 -2.75
N SER A 273 24.82 -16.12 -1.99
CA SER A 273 25.54 -14.91 -1.63
C SER A 273 26.73 -15.21 -0.70
N PRO A 274 27.82 -14.45 -0.80
CA PRO A 274 28.93 -14.56 0.16
C PRO A 274 28.49 -14.35 1.62
N GLU A 275 27.42 -13.59 1.85
CA GLU A 275 26.87 -13.37 3.18
C GLU A 275 26.26 -14.66 3.76
N PHE A 276 25.34 -15.31 3.03
CA PHE A 276 24.74 -16.58 3.43
C PHE A 276 25.81 -17.65 3.70
N GLN A 277 26.75 -17.79 2.76
CA GLN A 277 27.83 -18.77 2.86
C GLN A 277 28.74 -18.53 4.06
N ARG A 278 29.03 -17.27 4.40
CA ARG A 278 29.79 -16.93 5.62
C ARG A 278 28.99 -17.15 6.90
N LYS A 279 27.69 -16.82 6.91
CA LYS A 279 26.84 -16.91 8.11
C LYS A 279 26.57 -18.36 8.50
N TYR A 280 26.33 -19.23 7.52
CA TYR A 280 25.86 -20.60 7.79
C TYR A 280 26.77 -21.72 7.28
N GLY A 281 27.69 -21.44 6.35
CA GLY A 281 28.56 -22.46 5.76
C GLY A 281 27.78 -23.50 4.95
N ALA A 282 28.38 -24.69 4.82
CA ALA A 282 27.75 -25.81 4.13
C ALA A 282 26.74 -26.50 5.05
N LEU A 283 25.46 -26.46 4.67
CA LEU A 283 24.37 -27.13 5.38
C LEU A 283 23.88 -28.35 4.59
N ASP A 284 23.69 -29.47 5.27
CA ASP A 284 22.86 -30.57 4.75
C ASP A 284 21.38 -30.16 4.74
N ASP A 285 20.50 -30.99 4.18
CA ASP A 285 19.09 -30.60 3.98
C ASP A 285 18.36 -30.36 5.30
N THR A 286 18.62 -31.19 6.31
CA THR A 286 17.99 -31.03 7.62
C THR A 286 18.55 -29.80 8.37
N GLY A 287 19.86 -29.55 8.29
CA GLY A 287 20.49 -28.34 8.84
C GLY A 287 19.98 -27.08 8.15
N PHE A 288 19.78 -27.12 6.83
CA PHE A 288 19.19 -26.04 6.05
C PHE A 288 17.78 -25.71 6.50
N VAL A 289 16.90 -26.71 6.62
CA VAL A 289 15.52 -26.53 7.09
C VAL A 289 15.49 -25.96 8.52
N ARG A 290 16.30 -26.49 9.44
CA ARG A 290 16.39 -25.95 10.80
C ARG A 290 16.85 -24.49 10.82
N GLN A 291 17.78 -24.13 9.93
CA GLN A 291 18.25 -22.75 9.84
C GLN A 291 17.13 -21.80 9.36
N LEU A 292 16.30 -22.22 8.39
CA LEU A 292 15.15 -21.43 7.96
C LEU A 292 14.13 -21.23 9.08
N TYR A 293 13.85 -22.27 9.89
CA TYR A 293 13.00 -22.12 11.08
C TYR A 293 13.54 -21.08 12.06
N ARG A 294 14.86 -21.11 12.33
CA ARG A 294 15.49 -20.13 13.23
C ARG A 294 15.40 -18.71 12.70
N ASN A 295 15.65 -18.51 11.41
CA ASN A 295 15.55 -17.20 10.79
C ASN A 295 14.10 -16.68 10.83
N VAL A 296 13.17 -17.49 10.30
CA VAL A 296 11.79 -17.05 10.06
C VAL A 296 10.96 -16.98 11.33
N LEU A 297 11.16 -17.88 12.30
CA LEU A 297 10.29 -18.02 13.46
C LEU A 297 11.00 -17.79 14.80
N ASP A 298 12.30 -17.48 14.78
CA ASP A 298 13.13 -17.31 15.98
C ASP A 298 13.14 -18.53 16.91
N ARG A 299 12.86 -19.72 16.35
CA ARG A 299 12.75 -20.97 17.10
C ARG A 299 13.18 -22.17 16.27
N GLU A 300 13.40 -23.29 16.95
CA GLU A 300 13.49 -24.58 16.28
C GLU A 300 12.13 -24.98 15.69
N GLY A 301 12.17 -25.60 14.52
CA GLY A 301 11.02 -26.33 14.00
C GLY A 301 10.74 -27.56 14.87
N ASP A 302 9.46 -27.92 15.02
CA ASP A 302 9.11 -29.19 15.61
C ASP A 302 9.60 -30.36 14.73
N ALA A 303 9.80 -31.52 15.36
CA ALA A 303 10.37 -32.68 14.65
C ALA A 303 9.56 -33.08 13.40
N PRO A 304 8.22 -33.16 13.43
CA PRO A 304 7.42 -33.41 12.23
C PRO A 304 7.62 -32.36 11.12
N GLY A 305 7.63 -31.07 11.45
CA GLY A 305 7.81 -29.99 10.47
C GLY A 305 9.18 -30.03 9.81
N VAL A 306 10.24 -30.24 10.58
CA VAL A 306 11.60 -30.39 10.05
C VAL A 306 11.72 -31.63 9.17
N GLU A 307 11.14 -32.75 9.59
CA GLU A 307 11.15 -34.00 8.81
C GLU A 307 10.41 -33.85 7.48
N ALA A 308 9.22 -33.24 7.48
CA ALA A 308 8.41 -33.03 6.28
C ALA A 308 9.14 -32.20 5.21
N TRP A 309 9.76 -31.08 5.60
CA TRP A 309 10.55 -30.26 4.67
C TRP A 309 11.83 -30.98 4.21
N SER A 310 12.48 -31.73 5.10
CA SER A 310 13.67 -32.52 4.75
C SER A 310 13.33 -33.65 3.77
N ASP A 311 12.16 -34.30 3.93
CA ASP A 311 11.63 -35.30 3.00
C ASP A 311 11.30 -34.67 1.64
N SER A 312 10.75 -33.45 1.63
CA SER A 312 10.48 -32.70 0.40
C SER A 312 11.76 -32.47 -0.42
N LEU A 313 12.85 -32.07 0.22
CA LEU A 313 14.16 -31.92 -0.43
C LEU A 313 14.69 -33.27 -0.95
N ARG A 314 14.58 -34.34 -0.15
CA ARG A 314 14.98 -35.69 -0.57
C ARG A 314 14.14 -36.25 -1.74
N ALA A 315 12.89 -35.82 -1.86
CA ALA A 315 12.00 -36.14 -2.96
C ALA A 315 12.26 -35.32 -4.24
N GLY A 316 13.25 -34.42 -4.22
CA GLY A 316 13.69 -33.64 -5.38
C GLY A 316 13.13 -32.23 -5.46
N ASN A 317 12.47 -31.73 -4.41
CA ASN A 317 12.12 -30.32 -4.33
C ASN A 317 13.39 -29.47 -4.19
N SER A 318 13.41 -28.27 -4.78
CA SER A 318 14.57 -27.39 -4.71
C SER A 318 14.64 -26.63 -3.38
N ARG A 319 15.85 -26.26 -2.96
CA ARG A 319 16.04 -25.40 -1.79
C ARG A 319 15.38 -24.03 -1.95
N ASP A 320 15.38 -23.47 -3.16
CA ASP A 320 14.66 -22.21 -3.43
C ASP A 320 13.15 -22.35 -3.23
N ALA A 321 12.54 -23.48 -3.62
CA ALA A 321 11.13 -23.72 -3.38
C ALA A 321 10.83 -23.85 -1.87
N VAL A 322 11.72 -24.48 -1.10
CA VAL A 322 11.60 -24.54 0.36
C VAL A 322 11.74 -23.14 0.98
N VAL A 323 12.71 -22.31 0.54
CA VAL A 323 12.83 -20.91 0.98
C VAL A 323 11.54 -20.14 0.73
N LEU A 324 10.94 -20.26 -0.45
CA LEU A 324 9.67 -19.58 -0.74
C LEU A 324 8.53 -20.09 0.15
N GLY A 325 8.50 -21.38 0.46
CA GLY A 325 7.51 -21.96 1.38
C GLY A 325 7.58 -21.36 2.79
N PHE A 326 8.78 -21.09 3.30
CA PHE A 326 8.99 -20.40 4.58
C PHE A 326 8.71 -18.89 4.46
N SER A 327 9.29 -18.24 3.44
CA SER A 327 9.17 -16.80 3.17
C SER A 327 7.72 -16.37 3.07
N GLU A 328 6.90 -17.13 2.35
CA GLU A 328 5.50 -16.79 2.09
C GLU A 328 4.51 -17.52 3.00
N SER A 329 5.00 -18.12 4.08
CA SER A 329 4.13 -18.70 5.10
C SER A 329 3.33 -17.61 5.82
N VAL A 330 2.09 -17.92 6.20
CA VAL A 330 1.22 -16.99 6.94
C VAL A 330 1.86 -16.56 8.28
N GLU A 331 2.52 -17.49 8.98
CA GLU A 331 3.21 -17.18 10.25
C GLU A 331 4.32 -16.13 10.04
N HIS A 332 5.09 -16.24 8.95
CA HIS A 332 6.15 -15.28 8.63
C HIS A 332 5.61 -13.93 8.18
N GLN A 333 4.59 -13.92 7.31
CA GLN A 333 3.93 -12.68 6.88
C GLN A 333 3.38 -11.91 8.09
N ILE A 334 2.74 -12.59 9.04
CA ILE A 334 2.26 -11.97 10.28
C ILE A 334 3.42 -11.46 11.14
N LYS A 335 4.50 -12.24 11.30
CA LYS A 335 5.68 -11.82 12.07
C LYS A 335 6.31 -10.53 11.51
N LEU A 336 6.41 -10.42 10.19
CA LEU A 336 7.06 -9.28 9.54
C LEU A 336 6.14 -8.11 9.16
N ALA A 337 4.82 -8.26 9.27
CA ALA A 337 3.86 -7.18 9.00
C ALA A 337 4.25 -5.83 9.66
N PRO A 338 4.64 -5.76 10.96
CA PRO A 338 5.05 -4.50 11.59
C PRO A 338 6.28 -3.82 10.98
N TYR A 339 7.10 -4.57 10.23
CA TYR A 339 8.35 -4.11 9.62
C TYR A 339 8.22 -3.85 8.11
N ILE A 340 7.10 -4.23 7.49
CA ILE A 340 6.93 -4.21 6.03
C ILE A 340 5.71 -3.40 5.60
N ASP A 341 4.57 -3.55 6.28
CA ASP A 341 3.28 -3.12 5.74
C ASP A 341 3.15 -1.58 5.65
N ASP A 342 3.77 -0.87 6.59
CA ASP A 342 3.83 0.60 6.64
C ASP A 342 5.21 1.13 6.24
N GLY A 343 5.74 0.59 5.14
CA GLY A 343 7.06 0.89 4.59
C GLY A 343 8.13 -0.03 5.16
N ILE A 344 9.04 -0.50 4.31
CA ILE A 344 9.98 -1.57 4.67
C ILE A 344 11.12 -1.02 5.53
N TRP A 345 11.29 -1.59 6.74
CA TRP A 345 12.41 -1.25 7.62
C TRP A 345 13.74 -1.63 6.97
N LEU A 346 14.75 -0.79 7.17
CA LEU A 346 16.06 -0.94 6.58
C LEU A 346 17.09 -1.23 7.68
N LEU A 347 18.13 -2.00 7.33
CA LEU A 347 19.26 -2.33 8.20
C LEU A 347 20.08 -1.10 8.62
#